data_AF-A0A2L1TGR2-F1
#
_entry.id   AF-A0A2L1TGR2-F1
#
_cell.length_a   1.000
_cell.length_b   1.000
_cell.length_c   1.000
_cell.angle_alpha   90.00
_cell.angle_beta   90.00
_cell.angle_gamma   90.00
#
_symmetry.space_group_name_H-M   'P 1'
#
loop_
_entity.id
_entity.type
_entity.pdbx_description
1 polymer ?
#
loop_
_entity_poly.entity_id
_entity_poly.type
_entity_poly.pdbx_seq_one_letter_code
_entity_poly.pdbx_strand_id
1 'polypeptide(L)'
;LIDSLGDITITNDGATVLDEMDVQHPVAKLLVEVAKAQDDEVGDGTTSVVVIAGELIKEAEKLLEKNLHPTVIVTGYKKALEKAEEVLRRIAVKVNVDDEETLRRVAMTSMRGKAVAAFREHLADLAVKAVKQVVEEKDGKIVADIDYIQLVKKKGGSFLDTQLIYGIIVDKEVVHPDMPKRIQKAKIALIDAPLEVEKTEIDAEIRINSPEQMKMFLEEESKLLKDMVEKIKAAGANVVFC
;
A
#
# COMPACT_ATOMS: atom_id res chain seq x y z
N LEU A 1 1.40 -22.02 0.30
CA LEU A 1 0.29 -22.21 -0.65
C LEU A 1 0.90 -22.20 -2.04
N ILE A 2 0.48 -23.12 -2.90
CA ILE A 2 0.94 -23.21 -4.28
C ILE A 2 -0.28 -22.90 -5.13
N ASP A 3 -0.20 -21.81 -5.88
CA ASP A 3 -1.29 -21.44 -6.78
C ASP A 3 -1.34 -22.38 -8.00
N SER A 4 -2.31 -22.16 -8.90
CA SER A 4 -2.44 -22.96 -10.13
C SER A 4 -1.31 -22.73 -11.14
N LEU A 5 -0.52 -21.66 -10.96
CA LEU A 5 0.60 -21.27 -11.82
C LEU A 5 1.96 -21.75 -11.28
N GLY A 6 2.00 -22.28 -10.05
CA GLY A 6 3.19 -22.79 -9.38
C GLY A 6 3.90 -21.77 -8.49
N ASP A 7 3.34 -20.59 -8.27
CA ASP A 7 3.88 -19.60 -7.34
C ASP A 7 3.68 -20.06 -5.89
N ILE A 8 4.75 -19.93 -5.10
CA ILE A 8 4.81 -20.43 -3.73
C ILE A 8 4.72 -19.25 -2.77
N THR A 9 3.59 -19.14 -2.09
CA THR A 9 3.36 -18.13 -1.04
C THR A 9 3.50 -18.77 0.34
N ILE A 10 4.41 -18.22 1.16
CA ILE A 10 4.60 -18.61 2.57
C ILE A 10 4.22 -17.41 3.43
N THR A 11 3.15 -17.53 4.21
CA THR A 11 2.63 -16.46 5.06
C THR A 11 1.97 -17.03 6.31
N ASN A 12 1.92 -16.21 7.36
CA ASN A 12 1.12 -16.48 8.57
C ASN A 12 -0.04 -15.48 8.71
N ASP A 13 -0.30 -14.68 7.68
CA ASP A 13 -1.47 -13.82 7.65
C ASP A 13 -2.72 -14.61 7.23
N GLY A 14 -3.77 -14.53 8.05
CA GLY A 14 -4.99 -15.28 7.85
C GLY A 14 -5.78 -14.84 6.62
N ALA A 15 -5.81 -13.54 6.33
CA ALA A 15 -6.50 -13.02 5.15
C ALA A 15 -5.84 -13.52 3.86
N THR A 16 -4.51 -13.42 3.77
CA THR A 16 -3.74 -13.94 2.63
C THR A 16 -3.92 -15.46 2.48
N VAL A 17 -3.91 -16.23 3.58
CA VAL A 17 -4.13 -17.69 3.50
C VAL A 17 -5.51 -18.00 2.94
N LEU A 18 -6.55 -17.29 3.40
CA LEU A 18 -7.92 -17.53 3.00
C LEU A 18 -8.23 -17.09 1.57
N ASP A 19 -7.53 -16.07 1.07
CA ASP A 19 -7.65 -15.59 -0.31
C ASP A 19 -7.00 -16.55 -1.32
N GLU A 20 -5.82 -17.06 -0.98
CA GLU A 20 -5.07 -18.03 -1.79
C GLU A 20 -5.69 -19.44 -1.76
N MET A 21 -6.58 -19.72 -0.79
CA MET A 21 -7.31 -20.97 -0.72
C MET A 21 -8.53 -20.94 -1.65
N ASP A 22 -8.64 -21.93 -2.54
CA ASP A 22 -9.82 -22.10 -3.39
C ASP A 22 -11.03 -22.63 -2.59
N VAL A 23 -11.72 -21.73 -1.89
CA VAL A 23 -12.88 -22.04 -1.05
C VAL A 23 -14.15 -22.15 -1.91
N GLN A 24 -14.66 -23.38 -2.06
CA GLN A 24 -15.86 -23.64 -2.87
C GLN A 24 -17.18 -23.35 -2.13
N HIS A 25 -17.22 -23.57 -0.81
CA HIS A 25 -18.47 -23.48 -0.05
C HIS A 25 -18.90 -22.00 0.15
N PRO A 26 -20.13 -21.59 -0.21
CA PRO A 26 -20.57 -20.20 -0.15
C PRO A 26 -20.47 -19.56 1.25
N VAL A 27 -20.81 -20.31 2.31
CA VAL A 27 -20.69 -19.81 3.70
C VAL A 27 -19.22 -19.61 4.10
N ALA A 28 -18.32 -20.44 3.58
CA ALA A 28 -16.90 -20.28 3.87
C ALA A 28 -16.34 -19.07 3.11
N LYS A 29 -16.84 -18.75 1.90
CA LYS A 29 -16.52 -17.48 1.22
C LYS A 29 -16.91 -16.26 2.05
N LEU A 30 -18.04 -16.30 2.77
CA LEU A 30 -18.40 -15.20 3.68
C LEU A 30 -17.36 -15.00 4.80
N LEU A 31 -16.73 -16.08 5.29
CA LEU A 31 -15.65 -15.96 6.28
C LEU A 31 -14.37 -15.37 5.68
N VAL A 32 -14.07 -15.66 4.40
CA VAL A 32 -12.97 -15.03 3.66
C VAL A 32 -13.20 -13.51 3.56
N GLU A 33 -14.41 -13.09 3.18
CA GLU A 33 -14.76 -11.67 3.09
C GLU A 33 -14.65 -10.94 4.44
N VAL A 34 -15.04 -11.60 5.54
CA VAL A 34 -14.87 -11.04 6.89
C VAL A 34 -13.39 -10.87 7.26
N ALA A 35 -12.53 -11.82 6.89
CA ALA A 35 -11.09 -11.70 7.11
C ALA A 35 -10.47 -10.56 6.29
N LYS A 36 -10.90 -10.39 5.03
CA LYS A 36 -10.47 -9.29 4.16
C LYS A 36 -10.88 -7.94 4.70
N ALA A 37 -12.15 -7.78 5.09
CA ALA A 37 -12.63 -6.53 5.68
C ALA A 37 -11.87 -6.16 6.96
N GLN A 38 -11.46 -7.14 7.77
CA GLN A 38 -10.63 -6.91 8.96
C GLN A 38 -9.20 -6.47 8.58
N ASP A 39 -8.65 -7.00 7.50
CA ASP A 39 -7.32 -6.60 6.99
C ASP A 39 -7.35 -5.17 6.43
N ASP A 40 -8.37 -4.83 5.63
CA ASP A 40 -8.51 -3.51 5.01
C ASP A 40 -8.74 -2.39 6.03
N GLU A 41 -9.55 -2.63 7.06
CA GLU A 41 -9.92 -1.60 8.05
C GLU A 41 -8.90 -1.48 9.22
N VAL A 42 -8.26 -2.59 9.62
CA VAL A 42 -7.42 -2.64 10.83
C VAL A 42 -6.01 -3.16 10.56
N GLY A 43 -5.83 -4.08 9.62
CA GLY A 43 -4.53 -4.67 9.24
C GLY A 43 -3.95 -5.70 10.23
N ASP A 44 -4.71 -6.09 11.26
CA ASP A 44 -4.35 -7.17 12.20
C ASP A 44 -5.61 -7.89 12.72
N GLY A 45 -5.43 -9.10 13.23
CA GLY A 45 -6.51 -9.93 13.78
C GLY A 45 -7.33 -10.70 12.74
N THR A 46 -6.87 -10.78 11.49
CA THR A 46 -7.51 -11.50 10.39
C THR A 46 -7.80 -12.97 10.74
N THR A 47 -6.87 -13.67 11.38
CA THR A 47 -7.10 -15.03 11.89
C THR A 47 -8.07 -15.06 13.06
N SER A 48 -7.97 -14.09 13.98
CA SER A 48 -8.80 -14.04 15.18
C SER A 48 -10.28 -13.84 14.86
N VAL A 49 -10.61 -12.98 13.90
CA VAL A 49 -12.01 -12.73 13.53
C VAL A 49 -12.66 -13.99 12.95
N VAL A 50 -11.93 -14.77 12.16
CA VAL A 50 -12.42 -16.04 11.57
C VAL A 50 -12.64 -17.09 12.65
N VAL A 51 -11.70 -17.24 13.59
CA VAL A 51 -11.83 -18.18 14.72
C VAL A 51 -13.02 -17.81 15.61
N ILE A 52 -13.19 -16.52 15.92
CA ILE A 52 -14.32 -16.03 16.72
C ILE A 52 -15.64 -16.30 15.99
N ALA A 53 -15.72 -15.99 14.69
CA ALA A 53 -16.92 -16.26 13.89
C ALA A 53 -17.27 -17.75 13.87
N GLY A 54 -16.27 -18.63 13.71
CA GLY A 54 -16.47 -20.08 13.75
C GLY A 54 -17.01 -20.56 15.10
N GLU A 55 -16.46 -20.08 16.21
CA GLU A 55 -16.94 -20.49 17.55
C GLU A 55 -18.34 -19.93 17.86
N LEU A 56 -18.65 -18.71 17.41
CA LEU A 56 -20.01 -18.14 17.53
C LEU A 56 -21.04 -18.97 16.76
N ILE A 57 -20.72 -19.43 15.55
CA ILE A 57 -21.62 -20.28 14.75
C ILE A 57 -21.84 -21.63 15.45
N LYS A 58 -20.78 -22.22 16.00
CA LYS A 58 -20.84 -23.49 16.74
C LYS A 58 -21.67 -23.38 18.03
N GLU A 59 -21.57 -22.27 18.76
CA GLU A 59 -22.44 -22.04 19.92
C GLU A 59 -23.89 -21.75 19.50
N ALA A 60 -24.11 -21.09 18.36
CA ALA A 60 -25.44 -20.87 17.81
C ALA A 60 -26.12 -22.20 17.42
N GLU A 61 -25.38 -23.16 16.86
CA GLU A 61 -25.88 -24.51 16.54
C GLU A 61 -26.48 -25.20 17.78
N LYS A 62 -25.78 -25.18 18.92
CA LYS A 62 -26.28 -25.73 20.20
C LYS A 62 -27.57 -25.07 20.69
N LEU A 63 -27.78 -23.80 20.37
CA LEU A 63 -29.01 -23.09 20.73
C LEU A 63 -30.15 -23.47 19.77
N LEU A 64 -29.85 -23.65 18.49
CA LEU A 64 -30.81 -24.16 17.50
C LEU A 64 -31.29 -25.58 17.84
N GLU A 65 -30.39 -26.46 18.29
CA GLU A 65 -30.75 -27.81 18.77
C GLU A 65 -31.72 -27.78 19.96
N LYS A 66 -31.67 -26.72 20.77
CA LYS A 66 -32.62 -26.46 21.86
C LYS A 66 -33.93 -25.82 21.40
N ASN A 67 -34.19 -25.78 20.09
CA ASN A 67 -35.36 -25.17 19.45
C ASN A 67 -35.51 -23.66 19.71
N LEU A 68 -34.42 -22.92 19.93
CA LEU A 68 -34.46 -21.47 19.96
C LEU A 68 -34.61 -20.92 18.54
N HIS A 69 -35.53 -19.98 18.36
CA HIS A 69 -35.73 -19.35 17.05
C HIS A 69 -34.48 -18.52 16.66
N PRO A 70 -33.95 -18.63 15.41
CA PRO A 70 -32.73 -17.93 14.98
C PRO A 70 -32.73 -16.42 15.28
N THR A 71 -33.87 -15.75 15.11
CA THR A 71 -34.03 -14.32 15.41
C THR A 71 -33.70 -13.97 16.87
N VAL A 72 -34.00 -14.85 17.81
CA VAL A 72 -33.69 -14.65 19.24
C VAL A 72 -32.18 -14.74 19.47
N ILE A 73 -31.51 -15.69 18.82
CA ILE A 73 -30.05 -15.86 18.89
C ILE A 73 -29.35 -14.62 18.33
N VAL A 74 -29.75 -14.18 17.13
CA VAL A 74 -29.19 -12.97 16.49
C VAL A 74 -29.40 -11.73 17.35
N THR A 75 -30.59 -11.57 17.93
CA THR A 75 -30.88 -10.45 18.84
C THR A 75 -30.02 -10.52 20.10
N GLY A 76 -29.79 -11.71 20.65
CA GLY A 76 -28.89 -11.94 21.77
C GLY A 76 -27.45 -11.56 21.45
N TYR A 77 -26.94 -11.97 20.29
CA TYR A 77 -25.58 -11.62 19.84
C TYR A 77 -25.40 -10.12 19.61
N LYS A 78 -26.40 -9.42 19.04
CA LYS A 78 -26.34 -7.95 18.92
C LYS A 78 -26.22 -7.26 20.28
N LYS A 79 -27.02 -7.69 21.27
CA LYS A 79 -26.92 -7.16 22.65
C LYS A 79 -25.58 -7.49 23.30
N ALA A 80 -25.04 -8.68 23.04
CA ALA A 80 -23.73 -9.08 23.55
C ALA A 80 -22.60 -8.24 22.93
N LEU A 81 -22.69 -7.92 21.63
CA LEU A 81 -21.75 -7.04 20.93
C LEU A 81 -21.74 -5.64 21.54
N GLU A 82 -22.91 -5.02 21.72
CA GLU A 82 -23.03 -3.70 22.36
C GLU A 82 -22.36 -3.69 23.74
N LYS A 83 -22.58 -4.74 24.53
CA LYS A 83 -21.95 -4.86 25.85
C LYS A 83 -20.44 -5.11 25.77
N ALA A 84 -19.99 -5.90 24.80
CA ALA A 84 -18.57 -6.15 24.57
C ALA A 84 -17.84 -4.84 24.21
N GLU A 85 -18.40 -4.03 23.31
CA GLU A 85 -17.85 -2.72 22.96
C GLU A 85 -17.76 -1.77 24.16
N GLU A 86 -18.81 -1.73 25.00
CA GLU A 86 -18.80 -0.94 26.23
C GLU A 86 -17.66 -1.36 27.17
N VAL A 87 -17.49 -2.68 27.37
CA VAL A 87 -16.43 -3.24 28.22
C VAL A 87 -15.06 -2.95 27.63
N LEU A 88 -14.87 -3.13 26.32
CA LEU A 88 -13.62 -2.85 25.61
C LEU A 88 -13.23 -1.37 25.76
N ARG A 89 -14.18 -0.44 25.56
CA ARG A 89 -13.94 1.00 25.76
C ARG A 89 -13.56 1.35 27.20
N ARG A 90 -14.12 0.63 28.18
CA ARG A 90 -13.82 0.85 29.60
C ARG A 90 -12.43 0.36 30.01
N ILE A 91 -11.98 -0.76 29.44
CA ILE A 91 -10.66 -1.33 29.74
C ILE A 91 -9.55 -0.79 28.83
N ALA A 92 -9.91 -0.08 27.76
CA ALA A 92 -8.96 0.52 26.83
C ALA A 92 -8.03 1.50 27.56
N VAL A 93 -6.73 1.30 27.36
CA VAL A 93 -5.69 2.19 27.88
C VAL A 93 -5.43 3.28 26.85
N LYS A 94 -5.62 4.55 27.24
CA LYS A 94 -5.27 5.68 26.38
C LYS A 94 -3.76 5.78 26.24
N VAL A 95 -3.28 5.86 25.01
CA VAL A 95 -1.86 5.99 24.68
C VAL A 95 -1.64 7.37 24.05
N ASN A 96 -0.52 8.01 24.38
CA ASN A 96 -0.11 9.23 23.71
C ASN A 96 0.55 8.88 22.37
N VAL A 97 0.17 9.55 21.29
CA VAL A 97 0.73 9.31 19.94
C VAL A 97 2.21 9.70 19.87
N ASP A 98 2.66 10.61 20.73
CA ASP A 98 4.09 10.98 20.80
C ASP A 98 4.95 9.95 21.55
N ASP A 99 4.33 8.99 22.25
CA ASP A 99 5.04 7.94 22.98
C ASP A 99 5.57 6.86 22.02
N GLU A 100 6.75 7.12 21.47
CA GLU A 100 7.44 6.21 20.56
C GLU A 100 7.71 4.84 21.18
N GLU A 101 7.96 4.75 22.49
CA GLU A 101 8.25 3.48 23.13
C GLU A 101 7.02 2.58 23.13
N THR A 102 5.86 3.14 23.47
CA THR A 102 4.60 2.38 23.42
C THR A 102 4.23 2.00 21.99
N LEU A 103 4.38 2.91 21.02
CA LEU A 103 4.14 2.60 19.60
C LEU A 103 5.05 1.47 19.09
N ARG A 104 6.34 1.51 19.47
CA ARG A 104 7.30 0.46 19.14
C ARG A 104 6.90 -0.88 19.75
N ARG A 105 6.43 -0.89 21.01
CA ARG A 105 5.93 -2.12 21.67
C ARG A 105 4.70 -2.69 20.97
N VAL A 106 3.79 -1.84 20.49
CA VAL A 106 2.62 -2.25 19.71
C VAL A 106 3.07 -2.90 18.40
N ALA A 107 3.93 -2.24 17.63
CA ALA A 107 4.47 -2.78 16.38
C ALA A 107 5.23 -4.12 16.58
N MET A 108 6.07 -4.21 17.62
CA MET A 108 6.77 -5.44 17.98
C MET A 108 5.82 -6.58 18.34
N THR A 109 4.68 -6.27 18.96
CA THR A 109 3.67 -7.26 19.34
C THR A 109 3.01 -7.84 18.11
N SER A 110 2.58 -6.99 17.16
CA SER A 110 1.96 -7.43 15.91
C SER A 110 2.90 -8.31 15.06
N MET A 111 4.21 -8.04 15.09
CA MET A 111 5.21 -8.81 14.33
C MET A 111 5.61 -10.15 14.98
N ARG A 112 5.23 -10.42 16.23
CA ARG A 112 5.76 -11.56 17.01
C ARG A 112 5.43 -12.92 16.43
N GLY A 113 4.28 -13.08 15.77
CA GLY A 113 3.86 -14.33 15.14
C GLY A 113 4.37 -14.52 13.71
N LYS A 114 5.06 -13.53 13.12
CA LYS A 114 5.41 -13.53 11.69
C LYS A 114 6.84 -14.04 11.48
N ALA A 115 7.19 -14.40 10.24
CA ALA A 115 8.54 -14.88 9.89
C ALA A 115 9.66 -13.89 10.27
N VAL A 116 9.32 -12.60 10.36
CA VAL A 116 10.22 -11.51 10.74
C VAL A 116 10.42 -11.34 12.25
N ALA A 117 9.88 -12.25 13.09
CA ALA A 117 9.93 -12.12 14.55
C ALA A 117 11.36 -11.92 15.11
N ALA A 118 12.37 -12.53 14.49
CA ALA A 118 13.77 -12.37 14.88
C ALA A 118 14.32 -10.95 14.65
N PHE A 119 13.73 -10.19 13.73
CA PHE A 119 14.17 -8.85 13.32
C PHE A 119 13.16 -7.76 13.68
N ARG A 120 12.16 -8.10 14.50
CA ARG A 120 11.02 -7.22 14.84
C ARG A 120 11.43 -5.90 15.49
N GLU A 121 12.53 -5.85 16.22
CA GLU A 121 12.98 -4.61 16.88
C GLU A 121 13.38 -3.56 15.84
N HIS A 122 14.25 -3.95 14.91
CA HIS A 122 14.67 -3.11 13.80
C HIS A 122 13.50 -2.68 12.93
N LEU A 123 12.63 -3.62 12.55
CA LEU A 123 11.48 -3.32 11.70
C LEU A 123 10.41 -2.47 12.41
N ALA A 124 10.19 -2.66 13.72
CA ALA A 124 9.30 -1.83 14.50
C ALA A 124 9.81 -0.39 14.58
N ASP A 125 11.11 -0.19 14.77
CA ASP A 125 11.71 1.15 14.78
C ASP A 125 11.51 1.86 13.44
N LEU A 126 11.71 1.15 12.33
CA LEU A 126 11.49 1.69 11.00
C LEU A 126 10.02 2.03 10.75
N ALA A 127 9.11 1.14 11.13
CA ALA A 127 7.67 1.33 10.96
C ALA A 127 7.16 2.56 11.74
N VAL A 128 7.54 2.70 13.02
CA VAL A 128 7.15 3.86 13.83
C VAL A 128 7.70 5.14 13.24
N LYS A 129 8.98 5.16 12.83
CA LYS A 129 9.58 6.35 12.18
C LYS A 129 8.87 6.71 10.88
N ALA A 130 8.53 5.73 10.04
CA ALA A 130 7.82 5.96 8.78
C ALA A 130 6.43 6.54 9.02
N VAL A 131 5.64 5.94 9.92
CA VAL A 131 4.29 6.41 10.26
C VAL A 131 4.34 7.83 10.83
N LYS A 132 5.27 8.13 11.74
CA LYS A 132 5.41 9.49 12.29
C LYS A 132 5.73 10.57 11.26
N GLN A 133 6.32 10.22 10.11
CA GLN A 133 6.57 11.19 9.03
C GLN A 133 5.30 11.54 8.23
N VAL A 134 4.32 10.63 8.18
CA VAL A 134 3.10 10.79 7.37
C VAL A 134 1.87 11.15 8.21
N VAL A 135 2.04 11.24 9.54
CA VAL A 135 0.98 11.68 10.44
C VAL A 135 0.68 13.15 10.21
N GLU A 136 -0.57 13.43 9.86
CA GLU A 136 -1.10 14.77 9.68
C GLU A 136 -2.29 14.99 10.63
N GLU A 137 -2.47 16.24 11.08
CA GLU A 137 -3.67 16.64 11.78
C GLU A 137 -4.66 17.23 10.77
N LYS A 138 -5.72 16.48 10.46
CA LYS A 138 -6.83 16.91 9.59
C LYS A 138 -8.09 17.03 10.43
N ASP A 139 -8.69 18.23 10.45
CA ASP A 139 -9.94 18.51 11.15
C ASP A 139 -9.93 18.11 12.64
N GLY A 140 -8.80 18.31 13.33
CA GLY A 140 -8.62 17.94 14.75
C GLY A 140 -8.54 16.43 15.00
N LYS A 141 -8.37 15.62 13.95
CA LYS A 141 -8.08 14.19 14.03
C LYS A 141 -6.68 13.91 13.49
N ILE A 142 -5.98 13.04 14.20
CA ILE A 142 -4.70 12.50 13.77
C ILE A 142 -4.99 11.43 12.72
N VAL A 143 -4.53 11.65 11.49
CA VAL A 143 -4.69 10.72 10.37
C VAL A 143 -3.30 10.38 9.85
N ALA A 144 -3.03 9.09 9.69
CA ALA A 144 -1.83 8.60 9.04
C ALA A 144 -2.26 7.84 7.78
N ASP A 145 -1.95 8.41 6.62
CA ASP A 145 -2.21 7.74 5.34
C ASP A 145 -1.04 6.81 5.01
N ILE A 146 -1.35 5.52 4.87
CA ILE A 146 -0.34 4.48 4.61
C ILE A 146 0.15 4.58 3.16
N ASP A 147 -0.64 5.17 2.24
CA ASP A 147 -0.27 5.32 0.83
C ASP A 147 0.94 6.25 0.64
N TYR A 148 1.24 7.10 1.62
CA TYR A 148 2.45 7.93 1.62
C TYR A 148 3.73 7.16 2.00
N ILE A 149 3.62 5.90 2.45
CA ILE A 149 4.76 5.05 2.78
C ILE A 149 5.01 4.06 1.66
N GLN A 150 6.04 4.32 0.85
CA GLN A 150 6.41 3.42 -0.24
C GLN A 150 7.21 2.20 0.27
N LEU A 151 6.73 0.99 -0.03
CA LEU A 151 7.44 -0.27 0.24
C LEU A 151 8.09 -0.82 -1.02
N VAL A 152 9.40 -0.63 -1.17
CA VAL A 152 10.19 -1.22 -2.29
C VAL A 152 10.95 -2.44 -1.82
N LYS A 153 10.62 -3.61 -2.39
CA LYS A 153 11.27 -4.89 -2.09
C LYS A 153 12.33 -5.19 -3.16
N LYS A 154 13.59 -5.30 -2.77
CA LYS A 154 14.68 -5.76 -3.64
C LYS A 154 15.26 -7.08 -3.11
N LYS A 155 15.49 -8.04 -4.01
CA LYS A 155 16.09 -9.33 -3.65
C LYS A 155 17.57 -9.13 -3.33
N GLY A 156 18.06 -9.81 -2.30
CA GLY A 156 19.43 -9.71 -1.80
C GLY A 156 19.50 -9.08 -0.41
N GLY A 157 20.64 -9.25 0.27
CA GLY A 157 20.84 -8.76 1.64
C GLY A 157 20.11 -9.56 2.72
N SER A 158 20.17 -9.03 3.95
CA SER A 158 19.49 -9.50 5.15
C SER A 158 18.30 -8.59 5.50
N PHE A 159 17.37 -9.07 6.33
CA PHE A 159 16.29 -8.23 6.87
C PHE A 159 16.82 -7.01 7.64
N LEU A 160 18.03 -7.10 8.22
CA LEU A 160 18.69 -5.99 8.91
C LEU A 160 19.19 -4.90 7.96
N ASP A 161 19.36 -5.20 6.68
CA ASP A 161 19.77 -4.21 5.66
C ASP A 161 18.60 -3.33 5.21
N THR A 162 17.39 -3.62 5.69
CA THR A 162 16.21 -2.78 5.47
C THR A 162 16.43 -1.43 6.12
N GLN A 163 16.13 -0.35 5.40
CA GLN A 163 16.31 1.02 5.86
C GLN A 163 15.12 1.90 5.47
N LEU A 164 14.84 2.90 6.29
CA LEU A 164 13.88 3.95 5.97
C LEU A 164 14.61 5.02 5.15
N ILE A 165 14.10 5.28 3.95
CA ILE A 165 14.58 6.36 3.10
C ILE A 165 13.62 7.54 3.23
N TYR A 166 14.14 8.69 3.64
CA TYR A 166 13.37 9.94 3.69
C TYR A 166 13.26 10.53 2.27
N GLY A 167 12.37 9.95 1.47
CA GLY A 167 12.15 10.29 0.08
C GLY A 167 11.41 9.19 -0.64
N ILE A 168 11.50 9.18 -1.98
CA ILE A 168 10.83 8.21 -2.84
C ILE A 168 11.88 7.39 -3.59
N ILE A 169 11.64 6.10 -3.72
CA ILE A 169 12.44 5.19 -4.53
C ILE A 169 11.67 4.94 -5.83
N VAL A 170 12.20 5.43 -6.94
CA VAL A 170 11.63 5.16 -8.26
C VAL A 170 12.42 4.03 -8.90
N ASP A 171 11.73 2.92 -9.23
CA ASP A 171 12.34 1.78 -9.94
C ASP A 171 12.42 2.07 -11.45
N LYS A 172 13.14 3.15 -11.81
CA LYS A 172 13.42 3.56 -13.18
C LYS A 172 14.92 3.81 -13.34
N GLU A 173 15.38 3.64 -14.58
CA GLU A 173 16.75 3.95 -14.96
C GLU A 173 16.86 5.34 -15.60
N VAL A 174 18.07 5.87 -15.61
CA VAL A 174 18.36 7.12 -16.34
C VAL A 174 18.32 6.81 -17.83
N VAL A 175 17.50 7.58 -18.58
CA VAL A 175 17.21 7.33 -20.00
C VAL A 175 18.43 7.41 -20.91
N HIS A 176 19.41 8.26 -20.60
CA HIS A 176 20.60 8.46 -21.43
C HIS A 176 21.90 8.20 -20.64
N PRO A 177 22.89 7.48 -21.20
CA PRO A 177 24.12 7.14 -20.48
C PRO A 177 24.99 8.35 -20.10
N ASP A 178 24.95 9.43 -20.90
CA ASP A 178 25.69 10.67 -20.62
C ASP A 178 25.04 11.54 -19.54
N MET A 179 23.83 11.21 -19.08
CA MET A 179 23.20 11.92 -17.99
C MET A 179 23.88 11.57 -16.65
N PRO A 180 24.00 12.55 -15.73
CA PRO A 180 24.64 12.32 -14.44
C PRO A 180 23.85 11.31 -13.60
N LYS A 181 24.53 10.26 -13.13
CA LYS A 181 23.93 9.24 -12.24
C LYS A 181 23.72 9.72 -10.80
N ARG A 182 24.34 10.85 -10.43
CA ARG A 182 24.23 11.44 -9.09
C ARG A 182 24.21 12.95 -9.17
N ILE A 183 23.19 13.56 -8.59
CA ILE A 183 23.03 15.02 -8.48
C ILE A 183 22.89 15.37 -7.00
N GLN A 184 23.62 16.39 -6.55
CA GLN A 184 23.45 16.97 -5.22
C GLN A 184 22.65 18.26 -5.33
N LYS A 185 21.79 18.55 -4.34
CA LYS A 185 20.86 19.71 -4.33
C LYS A 185 20.01 19.74 -5.61
N ALA A 186 19.32 18.63 -5.87
CA ALA A 186 18.46 18.48 -7.02
C ALA A 186 17.24 19.42 -6.94
N LYS A 187 16.87 20.01 -8.07
CA LYS A 187 15.63 20.69 -8.35
C LYS A 187 14.84 19.78 -9.30
N ILE A 188 13.84 19.11 -8.75
CA ILE A 188 13.09 18.07 -9.42
C ILE A 188 11.87 18.70 -10.09
N ALA A 189 11.69 18.47 -11.39
CA ALA A 189 10.47 18.77 -12.11
C ALA A 189 9.67 17.48 -12.32
N LEU A 190 8.36 17.54 -12.07
CA LEU A 190 7.40 16.49 -12.41
C LEU A 190 6.59 16.99 -13.59
N ILE A 191 6.62 16.27 -14.69
CA ILE A 191 5.93 16.62 -15.94
C ILE A 191 5.00 15.45 -16.26
N ASP A 192 3.70 15.71 -16.33
CA ASP A 192 2.70 14.72 -16.75
C ASP A 192 2.41 14.89 -18.26
N ALA A 193 3.47 14.92 -19.06
CA ALA A 193 3.40 15.07 -20.50
C ALA A 193 4.65 14.47 -21.16
N PRO A 194 4.50 13.76 -22.29
CA PRO A 194 5.63 13.15 -22.95
C PRO A 194 6.51 14.22 -23.61
N LEU A 195 7.84 14.03 -23.54
CA LEU A 195 8.81 14.87 -24.25
C LEU A 195 9.00 14.37 -25.68
N GLU A 196 7.93 14.43 -26.47
CA GLU A 196 7.90 14.01 -27.87
C GLU A 196 7.14 15.01 -28.74
N VAL A 197 7.25 14.85 -30.06
CA VAL A 197 6.47 15.65 -31.00
C VAL A 197 5.02 15.15 -30.96
N GLU A 198 4.14 15.94 -30.34
CA GLU A 198 2.73 15.61 -30.24
C GLU A 198 2.07 15.55 -31.62
N LYS A 199 1.30 14.49 -31.84
CA LYS A 199 0.40 14.40 -32.99
C LYS A 199 -0.87 15.16 -32.67
N THR A 200 -1.44 15.81 -33.68
CA THR A 200 -2.74 16.45 -33.55
C THR A 200 -3.81 15.41 -33.27
N GLU A 201 -4.79 15.75 -32.42
CA GLU A 201 -5.96 14.89 -32.14
C GLU A 201 -6.82 14.64 -33.38
N ILE A 202 -6.74 15.55 -34.36
CA ILE A 202 -7.38 15.44 -35.66
C ILE A 202 -6.38 14.86 -36.65
N ASP A 203 -6.82 13.98 -37.54
CA ASP A 203 -6.02 13.44 -38.65
C ASP A 203 -5.42 14.58 -39.49
N ALA A 204 -4.12 14.81 -39.32
CA ALA A 204 -3.35 15.77 -40.08
C ALA A 204 -2.26 15.03 -40.87
N GLU A 205 -2.28 15.15 -42.19
CA GLU A 205 -1.25 14.63 -43.07
C GLU A 205 -0.36 15.75 -43.60
N ILE A 206 0.95 15.58 -43.45
CA ILE A 206 1.94 16.51 -43.99
C ILE A 206 2.35 16.05 -45.38
N ARG A 207 2.06 16.86 -46.41
CA ARG A 207 2.43 16.57 -47.80
C ARG A 207 3.71 17.31 -48.18
N ILE A 208 4.79 16.55 -48.38
CA ILE A 208 6.11 17.09 -48.73
C ILE A 208 6.29 17.01 -50.25
N ASN A 209 6.43 18.16 -50.91
CA ASN A 209 6.50 18.28 -52.38
C ASN A 209 7.91 18.57 -52.90
N SER A 210 8.89 18.78 -52.03
CA SER A 210 10.28 19.05 -52.40
C SER A 210 11.28 18.55 -51.36
N PRO A 211 12.53 18.24 -51.76
CA PRO A 211 13.59 17.86 -50.82
C PRO A 211 13.89 18.95 -49.76
N GLU A 212 13.72 20.23 -50.11
CA GLU A 212 13.95 21.36 -49.20
C GLU A 212 12.92 21.38 -48.07
N GLN A 213 11.65 21.10 -48.38
CA GLN A 213 10.57 20.99 -47.39
C GLN A 213 10.80 19.84 -46.41
N MET A 214 11.36 18.71 -46.87
CA MET A 214 11.73 17.59 -46.00
C MET A 214 12.74 18.04 -44.93
N LYS A 215 13.75 18.81 -45.35
CA LYS A 215 14.78 19.31 -44.44
C LYS A 215 14.22 20.30 -43.42
N MET A 216 13.39 21.25 -43.88
CA MET A 216 12.74 22.22 -43.00
C MET A 216 11.84 21.55 -41.95
N PHE A 217 11.13 20.48 -42.33
CA PHE A 217 10.29 19.73 -41.40
C PHE A 217 11.10 19.08 -40.27
N LEU A 218 12.19 18.39 -40.61
CA LEU A 218 13.09 17.77 -39.62
C LEU A 218 13.74 18.81 -38.70
N GLU A 219 14.09 19.98 -39.24
CA GLU A 219 14.63 21.10 -38.46
C GLU A 219 13.60 21.66 -37.47
N GLU A 220 12.33 21.82 -37.88
CA GLU A 220 11.26 22.29 -36.98
C GLU A 220 10.88 21.24 -35.92
N GLU A 221 10.84 19.94 -36.23
CA GLU A 221 10.66 18.88 -35.21
C GLU A 221 11.79 18.93 -34.17
N SER A 222 13.03 19.04 -34.62
CA SER A 222 14.19 19.13 -33.74
C SER A 222 14.16 20.38 -32.87
N LYS A 223 13.69 21.50 -33.43
CA LYS A 223 13.56 22.78 -32.72
C LYS A 223 12.46 22.73 -31.68
N LEU A 224 11.31 22.10 -31.97
CA LEU A 224 10.21 21.95 -31.02
C LEU A 224 10.65 21.16 -29.78
N LEU A 225 11.36 20.05 -29.97
CA LEU A 225 11.95 19.27 -28.87
C LEU A 225 12.99 20.10 -28.09
N LYS A 226 13.83 20.85 -28.80
CA LYS A 226 14.84 21.72 -28.17
C LYS A 226 14.18 22.81 -27.32
N ASP A 227 13.11 23.44 -27.80
CA ASP A 227 12.38 24.48 -27.09
C ASP A 227 11.72 23.92 -25.80
N MET A 228 11.20 22.68 -25.83
CA MET A 228 10.70 21.99 -24.64
C MET A 228 11.81 21.82 -23.59
N VAL A 229 12.98 21.33 -24.00
CA VAL A 229 14.13 21.14 -23.10
C VAL A 229 14.67 22.49 -22.58
N GLU A 230 14.70 23.52 -23.43
CA GLU A 230 15.13 24.87 -23.03
C GLU A 230 14.20 25.49 -21.98
N LYS A 231 12.88 25.26 -22.06
CA LYS A 231 11.92 25.68 -21.03
C LYS A 231 12.20 25.01 -19.67
N ILE A 232 12.47 23.71 -19.67
CA ILE A 232 12.83 22.96 -18.44
C ILE A 232 14.13 23.53 -17.84
N LYS A 233 15.13 23.78 -18.69
CA LYS A 233 16.40 24.35 -18.28
C LYS A 233 16.23 25.78 -17.73
N ALA A 234 15.38 26.60 -18.35
CA ALA A 234 15.08 27.95 -17.89
C ALA A 234 14.36 27.97 -16.53
N ALA A 235 13.52 26.98 -16.24
CA ALA A 235 12.94 26.78 -14.90
C ALA A 235 14.01 26.39 -13.84
N GLY A 236 15.21 26.01 -14.28
CA GLY A 236 16.34 25.66 -13.41
C GLY A 236 16.24 24.26 -12.82
N ALA A 237 15.39 23.39 -13.37
CA ALA A 237 15.33 21.98 -12.98
C ALA A 237 16.60 21.25 -13.45
N ASN A 238 17.11 20.36 -12.61
CA ASN A 238 18.27 19.52 -12.94
C ASN A 238 17.95 18.00 -12.89
N VAL A 239 16.76 17.64 -12.41
CA VAL A 239 16.19 16.28 -12.47
C VAL A 239 14.77 16.42 -12.99
N VAL A 240 14.36 15.56 -13.91
CA VAL A 240 13.02 15.58 -14.50
C VAL A 240 12.45 14.17 -14.44
N PHE A 241 11.23 14.05 -13.95
CA PHE A 241 10.40 12.87 -14.14
C PHE A 241 9.29 13.25 -15.11
N CYS A 242 9.24 12.54 -16.24
CA CYS A 242 8.21 12.63 -17.26
C CYS A 242 7.70 11.22 -17.61
#